data_AF-A0A3E0KIC9-F1
#
_entry.id   AF-A0A3E0KIC9-F1
#
_cell.length_a   1.000
_cell.length_b   1.000
_cell.length_c   1.000
_cell.angle_alpha   90.00
_cell.angle_beta   90.00
_cell.angle_gamma   90.00
#
_symmetry.space_group_name_H-M   'P 1'
#
loop_
_entity.id
_entity.type
_entity.pdbx_description
1 polymer ?
#
loop_
_entity_poly.entity_id
_entity_poly.type
_entity_poly.pdbx_seq_one_letter_code
_entity_poly.pdbx_strand_id
1 'polypeptide(L)'
;KSAPALPLQFVLTRRLLGLYAVNFTSLYGFFVILTWLPYYLAVVRGFPVETTGVISSLVPWASIPGALLVSAISDRTGRRLHLVRALLVLAALSIMGIVYAKSRLVLFACLILYGLVGKLAMDPLVVALTSEWAPAGRMATAMAFLNFAGMASSVLAPYVTGYLTSATGRMDLAFFIAGALLLAGFGIALAMPDRAQASVALPRQSAIASGLRR
;
A
#
# COMPACT_ATOMS: atom_id res chain seq x y z
N LYS A 1 -30.20 -11.46 19.47
CA LYS A 1 -30.60 -10.03 19.32
C LYS A 1 -29.49 -9.34 18.53
N SER A 2 -29.65 -9.22 17.21
CA SER A 2 -28.68 -8.58 16.32
C SER A 2 -28.57 -7.10 16.69
N ALA A 3 -27.34 -6.61 16.92
CA ALA A 3 -27.10 -5.20 17.14
C ALA A 3 -27.65 -4.38 15.95
N PRO A 4 -28.24 -3.18 16.19
CA PRO A 4 -28.74 -2.36 15.11
C PRO A 4 -27.61 -2.09 14.10
N ALA A 5 -27.90 -2.31 12.82
CA ALA A 5 -26.94 -2.04 11.76
C ALA A 5 -26.56 -0.56 11.79
N LEU A 6 -25.34 -0.25 12.21
CA LEU A 6 -24.81 1.11 12.18
C LEU A 6 -24.93 1.69 10.74
N PRO A 7 -25.06 3.00 10.53
CA PRO A 7 -25.11 3.55 9.18
C PRO A 7 -23.74 3.50 8.47
N LEU A 8 -23.71 3.35 7.13
CA LEU A 8 -22.49 3.22 6.31
C LEU A 8 -21.53 4.42 6.44
N GLN A 9 -22.05 5.59 6.82
CA GLN A 9 -21.25 6.79 7.10
C GLN A 9 -20.09 6.57 8.09
N PHE A 10 -20.21 5.58 8.98
CA PHE A 10 -19.16 5.26 9.96
C PHE A 10 -17.92 4.60 9.36
N VAL A 11 -18.01 3.96 8.19
CA VAL A 11 -16.84 3.41 7.48
C VAL A 11 -16.28 4.38 6.43
N LEU A 12 -16.94 5.51 6.21
CA LEU A 12 -16.55 6.55 5.25
C LEU A 12 -15.98 7.79 5.96
N THR A 13 -15.34 7.60 7.12
CA THR A 13 -14.68 8.70 7.82
C THR A 13 -13.47 9.20 7.01
N ARG A 14 -13.11 10.49 7.16
CA ARG A 14 -11.96 11.09 6.45
C ARG A 14 -10.66 10.28 6.61
N ARG A 15 -10.48 9.61 7.75
CA ARG A 15 -9.31 8.77 8.03
C ARG A 15 -9.35 7.47 7.23
N LEU A 16 -10.47 6.76 7.23
CA LEU A 16 -10.66 5.52 6.48
C LEU A 16 -10.65 5.77 4.97
N LEU A 17 -11.32 6.82 4.49
CA LEU A 17 -11.25 7.25 3.09
C LEU A 17 -9.81 7.53 2.65
N GLY A 18 -9.02 8.14 3.53
CA GLY A 18 -7.60 8.31 3.33
C GLY A 18 -6.87 6.98 3.13
N LEU A 19 -7.08 5.99 4.00
CA LEU A 19 -6.45 4.67 3.86
C LEU A 19 -6.90 3.94 2.60
N TYR A 20 -8.17 4.06 2.22
CA TYR A 20 -8.68 3.45 0.98
C TYR A 20 -8.00 4.07 -0.24
N ALA A 21 -7.81 5.39 -0.26
CA ALA A 21 -7.07 6.08 -1.31
C ALA A 21 -5.58 5.69 -1.33
N VAL A 22 -4.93 5.61 -0.16
CA VAL A 22 -3.54 5.13 -0.07
C VAL A 22 -3.41 3.70 -0.60
N ASN A 23 -4.34 2.81 -0.23
CA ASN A 23 -4.34 1.44 -0.73
C ASN A 23 -4.52 1.37 -2.25
N PHE A 24 -5.43 2.17 -2.79
CA PHE A 24 -5.64 2.32 -4.23
C PHE A 24 -4.33 2.74 -4.94
N THR A 25 -3.69 3.82 -4.47
CA THR A 25 -2.47 4.35 -5.12
C THR A 25 -1.32 3.34 -5.10
N SER A 26 -1.18 2.59 -4.01
CA SER A 26 -0.14 1.58 -3.90
C SER A 26 -0.41 0.33 -4.73
N LEU A 27 -1.66 -0.15 -4.77
CA LEU A 27 -2.02 -1.27 -5.64
C LEU A 27 -1.95 -0.91 -7.12
N TYR A 28 -2.26 0.34 -7.48
CA TYR A 28 -2.06 0.81 -8.85
C TYR A 28 -0.60 0.64 -9.28
N GLY A 29 0.34 1.14 -8.48
CA GLY A 29 1.76 0.98 -8.77
C GLY A 29 2.21 -0.48 -8.79
N PHE A 30 1.67 -1.30 -7.87
CA PHE A 30 1.92 -2.74 -7.86
C PHE A 30 1.44 -3.44 -9.12
N PHE A 31 0.23 -3.16 -9.61
CA PHE A 31 -0.28 -3.78 -10.83
C PHE A 31 0.45 -3.28 -12.08
N VAL A 32 0.90 -2.02 -12.13
CA VAL A 32 1.79 -1.57 -13.21
C VAL A 32 3.07 -2.40 -13.24
N ILE A 33 3.72 -2.58 -12.09
CA ILE A 33 4.94 -3.39 -12.00
C ILE A 33 4.66 -4.87 -12.30
N LEU A 34 3.61 -5.44 -11.73
CA LEU A 34 3.28 -6.85 -11.90
C LEU A 34 2.94 -7.20 -13.36
N THR A 35 2.17 -6.34 -14.03
CA THR A 35 1.67 -6.63 -15.38
C THR A 35 2.64 -6.19 -16.47
N TRP A 36 3.25 -5.01 -16.34
CA TRP A 36 3.97 -4.38 -17.45
C TRP A 36 5.49 -4.39 -17.31
N LEU A 37 6.05 -4.69 -16.13
CA LEU A 37 7.50 -4.72 -15.96
C LEU A 37 8.21 -5.72 -16.91
N PRO A 38 7.78 -6.99 -17.07
CA PRO A 38 8.50 -7.92 -17.95
C PRO A 38 8.52 -7.43 -19.40
N TYR A 39 7.39 -6.89 -19.86
CA TYR A 39 7.26 -6.33 -21.20
C TYR A 39 8.09 -5.06 -21.37
N TYR A 40 8.10 -4.17 -20.37
CA TYR A 40 8.95 -2.97 -20.34
C TYR A 40 10.43 -3.34 -20.45
N LEU A 41 10.87 -4.35 -19.71
CA LEU A 41 12.25 -4.85 -19.76
C LEU A 41 12.61 -5.40 -21.15
N ALA A 42 11.68 -6.09 -21.80
CA ALA A 42 11.92 -6.65 -23.13
C ALA A 42 11.97 -5.56 -24.20
N VAL A 43 10.90 -4.76 -24.29
CA VAL A 43 10.66 -3.87 -25.43
C VAL A 43 11.37 -2.52 -25.29
N VAL A 44 11.39 -1.95 -24.08
CA VAL A 44 12.00 -0.63 -23.85
C VAL A 44 13.46 -0.75 -23.43
N ARG A 45 13.78 -1.74 -22.60
CA ARG A 45 15.14 -1.92 -22.05
C ARG A 45 16.00 -2.92 -22.83
N GLY A 46 15.42 -3.60 -23.82
CA GLY A 46 16.15 -4.50 -24.72
C GLY A 46 16.69 -5.77 -24.07
N PHE A 47 16.11 -6.21 -22.95
CA PHE A 47 16.47 -7.50 -22.35
C PHE A 47 15.90 -8.66 -23.17
N PRO A 48 16.61 -9.80 -23.27
CA PRO A 48 16.06 -11.02 -23.87
C PRO A 48 14.79 -11.47 -23.13
N VAL A 49 13.77 -11.85 -23.89
CA VAL A 49 12.44 -12.22 -23.35
C VAL A 49 12.55 -13.37 -22.34
N GLU A 50 13.45 -14.35 -22.57
CA GLU A 50 13.69 -15.44 -21.61
C GLU A 50 14.16 -14.96 -20.22
N THR A 51 14.82 -13.80 -20.13
CA THR A 51 15.38 -13.28 -18.88
C THR A 51 14.47 -12.31 -18.15
N THR A 52 13.51 -11.68 -18.83
CA THR A 52 12.69 -10.62 -18.25
C THR A 52 11.77 -11.13 -17.14
N GLY A 53 11.30 -12.37 -17.25
CA GLY A 53 10.55 -13.04 -16.18
C GLY A 53 11.40 -13.24 -14.92
N VAL A 54 12.65 -13.70 -15.09
CA VAL A 54 13.59 -13.88 -13.97
C VAL A 54 13.92 -12.54 -13.32
N ILE A 55 14.23 -11.52 -14.11
CA ILE A 55 14.51 -10.16 -13.62
C ILE A 55 13.29 -9.56 -12.91
N SER A 56 12.08 -9.78 -13.41
CA SER A 56 10.87 -9.25 -12.78
C SER A 56 10.55 -9.97 -11.46
N SER A 57 10.90 -11.26 -11.36
CA SER A 57 10.72 -12.05 -10.13
C SER A 57 11.59 -11.57 -8.96
N LEU A 58 12.64 -10.76 -9.23
CA LEU A 58 13.42 -10.13 -8.17
C LEU A 58 12.54 -9.30 -7.23
N VAL A 59 11.47 -8.67 -7.74
CA VAL A 59 10.55 -7.85 -6.96
C VAL A 59 9.83 -8.65 -5.87
N PRO A 60 9.09 -9.75 -6.18
CA PRO A 60 8.46 -10.56 -5.15
C PRO A 60 9.48 -11.22 -4.20
N TRP A 61 10.63 -11.68 -4.69
CA TRP A 61 11.68 -12.24 -3.80
C TRP A 61 12.21 -11.21 -2.81
N ALA A 62 12.50 -10.00 -3.27
CA ALA A 62 12.96 -8.90 -2.45
C ALA A 62 11.89 -8.40 -1.46
N SER A 63 10.61 -8.66 -1.75
CA SER A 63 9.50 -8.26 -0.89
C SER A 63 9.35 -9.08 0.38
N ILE A 64 9.80 -10.35 0.38
CA ILE A 64 9.72 -11.23 1.55
C ILE A 64 10.48 -10.62 2.74
N PRO A 65 11.79 -10.31 2.65
CA PRO A 65 12.50 -9.67 3.75
C PRO A 65 11.97 -8.25 4.02
N GLY A 66 11.55 -7.51 2.99
CA GLY A 66 10.97 -6.18 3.16
C GLY A 66 9.73 -6.19 4.04
N ALA A 67 8.77 -7.07 3.77
CA ALA A 67 7.55 -7.22 4.54
C ALA A 67 7.83 -7.64 5.99
N LEU A 68 8.73 -8.61 6.21
CA LEU A 68 9.11 -9.07 7.55
C LEU A 68 9.80 -7.97 8.37
N LEU A 69 10.70 -7.19 7.76
CA LEU A 69 11.38 -6.08 8.43
C LEU A 69 10.39 -4.98 8.80
N VAL A 70 9.54 -4.60 7.84
CA VAL A 70 8.58 -3.51 8.01
C VAL A 70 7.50 -3.88 9.03
N SER A 71 7.02 -5.13 9.05
CA SER A 71 6.10 -5.61 10.08
C SER A 71 6.75 -5.60 11.47
N ALA A 72 7.98 -6.10 11.59
CA ALA A 72 8.72 -6.11 12.87
C ALA A 72 8.99 -4.69 13.41
N ILE A 73 9.35 -3.74 12.53
CA ILE A 73 9.53 -2.33 12.91
C ILE A 73 8.20 -1.70 13.30
N SER A 74 7.12 -2.01 12.58
CA SER A 74 5.76 -1.57 12.90
C SER A 74 5.35 -2.01 14.30
N ASP A 75 5.55 -3.28 14.63
CA ASP A 75 5.12 -3.85 15.90
C ASP A 75 5.92 -3.31 17.09
N ARG A 76 7.21 -3.01 16.89
CA ARG A 76 8.07 -2.40 17.93
C ARG A 76 7.78 -0.91 18.14
N THR A 77 7.49 -0.17 17.07
CA THR A 77 7.37 1.30 17.14
C THR A 77 5.94 1.77 17.35
N GLY A 78 4.94 0.99 16.92
CA GLY A 78 3.54 1.41 16.85
C GLY A 78 3.27 2.56 15.87
N ARG A 79 4.29 3.07 15.15
CA ARG A 79 4.20 4.27 14.30
C ARG A 79 3.86 3.90 12.86
N ARG A 80 2.79 3.12 12.67
CA ARG A 80 2.41 2.53 11.37
C ARG A 80 2.23 3.56 10.25
N LEU A 81 1.56 4.69 10.54
CA LEU A 81 1.33 5.72 9.53
C LEU A 81 2.63 6.40 9.07
N HIS A 82 3.61 6.58 9.96
CA HIS A 82 4.93 7.11 9.60
C HIS A 82 5.69 6.15 8.68
N LEU A 83 5.60 4.85 8.93
CA LEU A 83 6.18 3.83 8.07
C LEU A 83 5.50 3.83 6.69
N VAL A 84 4.17 3.88 6.64
CA VAL A 84 3.42 3.99 5.36
C VAL A 84 3.89 5.20 4.56
N ARG A 85 4.03 6.37 5.20
CA ARG A 85 4.53 7.59 4.55
C ARG A 85 5.94 7.38 3.95
N ALA A 86 6.86 6.79 4.71
CA ALA A 86 8.21 6.50 4.23
C ALA A 86 8.21 5.52 3.05
N LEU A 87 7.44 4.43 3.16
CA LEU A 87 7.32 3.40 2.12
C LEU A 87 6.74 3.97 0.82
N LEU A 88 5.72 4.84 0.89
CA LEU A 88 5.13 5.46 -0.30
C LEU A 88 6.16 6.29 -1.09
N VAL A 89 6.98 7.08 -0.40
CA VAL A 89 8.03 7.88 -1.05
C VAL A 89 9.12 6.99 -1.63
N LEU A 90 9.60 5.98 -0.89
CA LEU A 90 10.61 5.05 -1.37
C LEU A 90 10.10 4.21 -2.55
N ALA A 91 8.83 3.82 -2.54
CA ALA A 91 8.19 3.12 -3.64
C ALA A 91 8.06 4.02 -4.87
N ALA A 92 7.68 5.30 -4.69
CA ALA A 92 7.63 6.26 -5.79
C ALA A 92 9.01 6.46 -6.41
N LEU A 93 10.03 6.73 -5.59
CA LEU A 93 11.41 6.93 -6.02
C LEU A 93 11.98 5.71 -6.73
N SER A 94 11.68 4.50 -6.27
CA SER A 94 12.13 3.27 -6.94
C SER A 94 11.46 3.08 -8.30
N ILE A 95 10.14 3.30 -8.44
CA ILE A 95 9.47 3.25 -9.76
C ILE A 95 10.05 4.31 -10.71
N MET A 96 10.25 5.55 -10.25
CA MET A 96 10.87 6.59 -11.07
C MET A 96 12.31 6.20 -11.45
N GLY A 97 13.04 5.61 -10.51
CA GLY A 97 14.40 5.12 -10.70
C GLY A 97 14.50 4.04 -11.77
N ILE A 98 13.51 3.14 -11.90
CA ILE A 98 13.46 2.12 -12.97
C ILE A 98 13.49 2.79 -14.35
N VAL A 99 12.71 3.87 -14.53
CA VAL A 99 12.63 4.60 -15.80
C VAL A 99 13.91 5.39 -16.07
N TYR A 100 14.44 6.10 -15.07
CA TYR A 100 15.64 6.93 -15.21
C TYR A 100 16.96 6.16 -15.15
N ALA A 101 16.93 4.86 -14.83
CA ALA A 101 18.14 4.05 -14.73
C ALA A 101 18.91 4.04 -16.05
N LYS A 102 20.17 4.50 -16.05
CA LYS A 102 21.06 4.46 -17.23
C LYS A 102 21.89 3.18 -17.30
N SER A 103 22.09 2.49 -16.17
CA SER A 103 22.82 1.23 -16.10
C SER A 103 21.93 0.08 -15.62
N ARG A 104 22.28 -1.15 -16.00
CA ARG A 104 21.58 -2.37 -15.55
C ARG A 104 21.63 -2.53 -14.03
N LEU A 105 22.76 -2.16 -13.43
CA LEU A 105 22.96 -2.22 -11.97
C LEU A 105 22.01 -1.29 -11.23
N VAL A 106 21.84 -0.05 -11.71
CA VAL A 106 20.88 0.90 -11.11
C VAL A 106 19.44 0.39 -11.28
N LEU A 107 19.12 -0.18 -12.45
CA LEU A 107 17.79 -0.77 -12.67
C LEU A 107 17.49 -1.91 -11.70
N PHE A 108 18.42 -2.85 -11.52
CA PHE A 108 18.25 -3.94 -10.56
C PHE A 108 18.16 -3.44 -9.11
N ALA A 109 18.97 -2.45 -8.74
CA ALA A 109 18.88 -1.82 -7.42
C ALA A 109 17.51 -1.18 -7.19
N CYS A 110 16.95 -0.49 -8.19
CA CYS A 110 15.60 0.08 -8.10
C CYS A 110 14.51 -0.99 -8.01
N LEU A 111 14.63 -2.11 -8.74
CA LEU A 111 13.70 -3.24 -8.64
C LEU A 111 13.72 -3.91 -7.28
N ILE A 112 14.91 -4.15 -6.73
CA ILE A 112 15.09 -4.71 -5.39
C ILE A 112 14.53 -3.74 -4.35
N LEU A 113 14.86 -2.45 -4.46
CA LEU A 113 14.33 -1.43 -3.56
C LEU A 113 12.80 -1.39 -3.61
N TYR A 114 12.20 -1.40 -4.80
CA TYR A 114 10.76 -1.48 -4.96
C TYR A 114 10.17 -2.75 -4.32
N GLY A 115 10.84 -3.89 -4.46
CA GLY A 115 10.44 -5.12 -3.76
C GLY A 115 10.43 -4.94 -2.24
N LEU A 116 11.51 -4.40 -1.65
CA LEU A 116 11.63 -4.19 -0.20
C LEU A 116 10.59 -3.23 0.37
N VAL A 117 10.25 -2.16 -0.37
CA VAL A 117 9.47 -1.03 0.17
C VAL A 117 8.09 -0.88 -0.47
N GLY A 118 7.79 -1.69 -1.48
CA GLY A 118 6.58 -1.58 -2.28
C GLY A 118 5.33 -2.10 -1.57
N LYS A 119 4.30 -2.38 -2.37
CA LYS A 119 2.95 -2.71 -1.86
C LYS A 119 2.94 -3.89 -0.88
N LEU A 120 3.78 -4.88 -1.10
CA LEU A 120 3.83 -6.10 -0.27
C LEU A 120 4.36 -5.82 1.14
N ALA A 121 5.30 -4.90 1.29
CA ALA A 121 5.76 -4.46 2.62
C ALA A 121 4.76 -3.51 3.31
N MET A 122 4.01 -2.73 2.52
CA MET A 122 3.03 -1.77 3.05
C MET A 122 1.69 -2.42 3.44
N ASP A 123 1.34 -3.57 2.86
CA ASP A 123 0.07 -4.26 3.09
C ASP A 123 -0.26 -4.53 4.58
N PRO A 124 0.61 -5.18 5.38
CA PRO A 124 0.29 -5.46 6.77
C PRO A 124 0.04 -4.18 7.59
N LEU A 125 0.69 -3.07 7.23
CA LEU A 125 0.53 -1.79 7.93
C LEU A 125 -0.82 -1.16 7.62
N VAL A 126 -1.24 -1.16 6.35
CA VAL A 126 -2.53 -0.60 5.92
C VAL A 126 -3.69 -1.44 6.46
N VAL A 127 -3.56 -2.77 6.46
CA VAL A 127 -4.54 -3.68 7.07
C VAL A 127 -4.62 -3.42 8.58
N ALA A 128 -3.50 -3.35 9.28
CA ALA A 128 -3.48 -3.06 10.71
C ALA A 128 -4.13 -1.69 11.03
N LEU A 129 -3.77 -0.64 10.30
CA LEU A 129 -4.35 0.70 10.45
C LEU A 129 -5.87 0.70 10.17
N THR A 130 -6.31 -0.05 9.17
CA THR A 130 -7.75 -0.18 8.86
C THR A 130 -8.48 -0.88 9.99
N SER A 131 -7.89 -1.94 10.57
CA SER A 131 -8.44 -2.63 11.74
C SER A 131 -8.55 -1.72 12.96
N GLU A 132 -7.50 -0.92 13.22
CA GLU A 132 -7.44 0.01 14.35
C GLU A 132 -8.42 1.18 14.22
N TRP A 133 -8.66 1.66 12.99
CA TRP A 133 -9.56 2.79 12.74
C TRP A 133 -10.99 2.37 12.43
N ALA A 134 -11.23 1.07 12.23
CA ALA A 134 -12.57 0.57 11.99
C ALA A 134 -13.45 0.73 13.24
N PRO A 135 -14.71 1.19 13.08
CA PRO A 135 -15.68 1.18 14.16
C PRO A 135 -15.92 -0.23 14.69
N ALA A 136 -16.15 -0.35 16.01
CA ALA A 136 -16.52 -1.61 16.64
C ALA A 136 -17.73 -2.25 15.92
N GLY A 137 -17.62 -3.53 15.58
CA GLY A 137 -18.66 -4.25 14.84
C GLY A 137 -18.72 -3.98 13.32
N ARG A 138 -17.80 -3.18 12.74
CA ARG A 138 -17.75 -2.88 11.29
C ARG A 138 -16.40 -3.14 10.63
N MET A 139 -15.50 -3.84 11.31
CA MET A 139 -14.18 -4.20 10.77
C MET A 139 -14.29 -4.89 9.40
N ALA A 140 -15.21 -5.86 9.25
CA ALA A 140 -15.43 -6.56 8.00
C ALA A 140 -15.83 -5.60 6.86
N THR A 141 -16.73 -4.65 7.12
CA THR A 141 -17.14 -3.64 6.13
C THR A 141 -15.98 -2.70 5.79
N ALA A 142 -15.21 -2.24 6.77
CA ALA A 142 -14.07 -1.38 6.52
C ALA A 142 -12.98 -2.08 5.67
N MET A 143 -12.74 -3.36 5.93
CA MET A 143 -11.85 -4.20 5.13
C MET A 143 -12.39 -4.46 3.72
N ALA A 144 -13.72 -4.59 3.57
CA ALA A 144 -14.35 -4.75 2.26
C ALA A 144 -14.15 -3.48 1.40
N PHE A 145 -14.32 -2.28 1.97
CA PHE A 145 -14.04 -1.02 1.27
C PHE A 145 -12.55 -0.87 0.94
N LEU A 146 -11.66 -1.27 1.87
CA LEU A 146 -10.22 -1.29 1.61
C LEU A 146 -9.87 -2.16 0.40
N ASN A 147 -10.40 -3.39 0.36
CA ASN A 147 -10.19 -4.33 -0.73
C ASN A 147 -10.85 -3.85 -2.02
N PHE A 148 -12.06 -3.30 -1.97
CA PHE A 148 -12.73 -2.73 -3.13
C PHE A 148 -11.91 -1.60 -3.76
N ALA A 149 -11.46 -0.64 -2.95
CA ALA A 149 -10.60 0.44 -3.42
C ALA A 149 -9.28 -0.13 -3.98
N GLY A 150 -8.68 -1.11 -3.31
CA GLY A 150 -7.48 -1.76 -3.78
C GLY A 150 -7.65 -2.46 -5.13
N MET A 151 -8.68 -3.30 -5.27
CA MET A 151 -8.92 -4.11 -6.45
C MET A 151 -9.46 -3.29 -7.63
N ALA A 152 -10.11 -2.15 -7.41
CA ALA A 152 -10.44 -1.23 -8.51
C ALA A 152 -9.19 -0.84 -9.34
N SER A 153 -8.03 -0.74 -8.70
CA SER A 153 -6.77 -0.45 -9.38
C SER A 153 -6.27 -1.61 -10.26
N SER A 154 -6.67 -2.87 -10.02
CA SER A 154 -6.26 -4.02 -10.83
C SER A 154 -6.83 -4.00 -12.24
N VAL A 155 -7.99 -3.37 -12.41
CA VAL A 155 -8.61 -3.13 -13.71
C VAL A 155 -8.05 -1.85 -14.33
N LEU A 156 -7.95 -0.77 -13.55
CA LEU A 156 -7.54 0.53 -14.04
C LEU A 156 -6.07 0.58 -14.46
N ALA A 157 -5.15 0.01 -13.68
CA ALA A 157 -3.72 0.10 -13.97
C ALA A 157 -3.35 -0.55 -15.32
N PRO A 158 -3.76 -1.80 -15.63
CA PRO A 158 -3.49 -2.38 -16.93
C PRO A 158 -4.20 -1.69 -18.08
N TYR A 159 -5.47 -1.29 -17.88
CA TYR A 159 -6.25 -0.62 -18.91
C TYR A 159 -5.65 0.74 -19.28
N VAL A 160 -5.36 1.60 -18.30
CA VAL A 160 -4.75 2.91 -18.52
C VAL A 160 -3.37 2.77 -19.13
N THR A 161 -2.55 1.83 -18.65
CA THR A 161 -1.21 1.58 -19.21
C THR A 161 -1.29 1.12 -20.67
N GLY A 162 -2.20 0.20 -20.98
CA GLY A 162 -2.42 -0.29 -22.33
C GLY A 162 -2.85 0.83 -23.27
N TYR A 163 -3.89 1.58 -22.90
CA TYR A 163 -4.37 2.73 -23.67
C TYR A 163 -3.28 3.77 -23.91
N LEU A 164 -2.52 4.12 -22.86
CA LEU A 164 -1.46 5.12 -22.95
C LEU A 164 -0.31 4.66 -23.85
N THR A 165 0.07 3.39 -23.75
CA THR A 165 1.11 2.79 -24.59
C THR A 165 0.65 2.76 -26.05
N SER A 166 -0.60 2.38 -26.32
CA SER A 166 -1.15 2.36 -27.69
C SER A 166 -1.28 3.76 -28.30
N ALA A 167 -1.68 4.77 -27.50
CA ALA A 167 -1.89 6.13 -27.99
C ALA A 167 -0.58 6.91 -28.18
N THR A 168 0.43 6.68 -27.33
CA THR A 168 1.67 7.49 -27.32
C THR A 168 2.90 6.74 -27.81
N GLY A 169 2.85 5.41 -27.87
CA GLY A 169 4.01 4.55 -28.06
C GLY A 169 4.97 4.50 -26.86
N ARG A 170 4.67 5.21 -25.76
CA ARG A 170 5.59 5.39 -24.62
C ARG A 170 5.08 4.67 -23.37
N MET A 171 5.70 3.54 -23.06
CA MET A 171 5.39 2.80 -21.83
C MET A 171 5.91 3.49 -20.56
N ASP A 172 6.96 4.30 -20.66
CA ASP A 172 7.51 5.05 -19.51
C ASP A 172 6.46 5.88 -18.77
N LEU A 173 5.46 6.39 -19.52
CA LEU A 173 4.40 7.23 -18.97
C LEU A 173 3.55 6.49 -17.94
N ALA A 174 3.35 5.17 -18.10
CA ALA A 174 2.60 4.38 -17.14
C ALA A 174 3.35 4.25 -15.80
N PHE A 175 4.67 4.12 -15.85
CA PHE A 175 5.52 4.11 -14.67
C PHE A 175 5.55 5.50 -14.01
N PHE A 176 5.58 6.59 -14.79
CA PHE A 176 5.44 7.94 -14.27
C PHE A 176 4.11 8.17 -13.56
N ILE A 177 3.00 7.71 -14.13
CA ILE A 177 1.68 7.78 -13.48
C ILE A 177 1.67 6.98 -12.18
N ALA A 178 2.24 5.77 -12.17
CA ALA A 178 2.35 4.95 -10.96
C ALA A 178 3.13 5.66 -9.84
N GLY A 179 4.29 6.25 -10.15
CA GLY A 179 5.04 7.03 -9.17
C GLY A 179 4.32 8.30 -8.72
N ALA A 180 3.67 9.02 -9.63
CA ALA A 180 2.88 10.20 -9.28
C ALA A 180 1.70 9.86 -8.36
N LEU A 181 1.02 8.72 -8.59
CA LEU A 181 -0.03 8.23 -7.71
C LEU A 181 0.50 7.85 -6.33
N LEU A 182 1.67 7.21 -6.23
CA LEU A 182 2.30 6.93 -4.95
C LEU A 182 2.65 8.23 -4.18
N LEU A 183 3.13 9.26 -4.87
CA LEU A 183 3.36 10.59 -4.28
C LEU A 183 2.05 11.28 -3.86
N ALA A 184 0.98 11.12 -4.63
CA ALA A 184 -0.35 11.58 -4.25
C ALA A 184 -0.84 10.85 -2.99
N GLY A 185 -0.65 9.52 -2.92
CA GLY A 185 -0.90 8.71 -1.74
C GLY A 185 -0.12 9.20 -0.52
N PHE A 186 1.16 9.57 -0.70
CA PHE A 186 1.97 10.19 0.35
C PHE A 186 1.37 11.53 0.82
N GLY A 187 0.97 12.40 -0.10
CA GLY A 187 0.29 13.66 0.22
C GLY A 187 -1.00 13.44 1.02
N ILE A 188 -1.79 12.43 0.64
CA ILE A 188 -3.00 12.03 1.39
C ILE A 188 -2.62 11.53 2.79
N ALA A 189 -1.58 10.70 2.91
CA ALA A 189 -1.09 10.17 4.19
C ALA A 189 -0.51 11.25 5.12
N LEU A 190 0.04 12.35 4.59
CA LEU A 190 0.43 13.52 5.38
C LEU A 190 -0.79 14.25 5.96
N ALA A 191 -1.89 14.31 5.21
CA ALA A 191 -3.13 14.94 5.67
C ALA A 191 -3.93 14.07 6.68
N MET A 192 -3.46 12.85 6.97
CA MET A 192 -4.06 11.95 7.97
C MET A 192 -3.48 12.21 9.37
N PRO A 193 -4.31 12.27 10.41
CA PRO A 193 -3.86 12.46 11.80
C PRO A 193 -3.16 11.21 12.37
N ASP A 194 -1.99 11.40 12.98
CA ASP A 194 -1.13 10.34 13.54
C ASP A 194 -1.64 9.65 14.82
N ARG A 195 -2.73 10.13 15.41
CA ARG A 195 -3.26 9.60 16.67
C ARG A 195 -4.54 8.79 16.47
N ALA A 196 -4.45 7.50 16.81
CA ALA A 196 -5.50 6.86 17.57
C ALA A 196 -5.82 7.78 18.76
N GLN A 197 -7.02 8.37 18.77
CA GLN A 197 -7.54 8.92 20.00
C GLN A 197 -7.46 7.80 21.03
N ALA A 198 -6.89 8.12 22.19
CA ALA A 198 -6.77 7.24 23.33
C ALA A 198 -7.96 6.28 23.34
N SER A 199 -7.68 4.97 23.29
CA SER A 199 -8.65 3.99 23.75
C SER A 199 -9.16 4.55 25.07
N VAL A 200 -10.44 4.90 25.08
CA VAL A 200 -11.22 5.22 26.26
C VAL A 200 -10.72 4.29 27.35
N ALA A 201 -10.07 4.85 28.36
CA ALA A 201 -9.69 4.08 29.54
C ALA A 201 -10.98 3.43 30.00
N LEU A 202 -11.14 2.13 29.73
CA LEU A 202 -12.19 1.37 30.36
C LEU A 202 -11.98 1.60 31.86
N PRO A 203 -12.97 2.13 32.59
CA PRO A 203 -12.85 2.22 34.04
C PRO A 203 -12.46 0.83 34.50
N ARG A 204 -11.25 0.70 35.08
CA ARG A 204 -10.83 -0.55 35.69
C ARG A 204 -12.00 -1.01 36.55
N GLN A 205 -12.49 -2.21 36.30
CA GLN A 205 -13.47 -2.90 37.15
C GLN A 205 -12.85 -3.26 38.53
N SER A 206 -12.07 -2.36 39.12
CA SER A 206 -11.50 -2.51 40.47
C SER A 206 -12.48 -2.12 41.57
N ALA A 207 -13.76 -1.86 41.27
CA ALA A 207 -14.77 -1.51 42.26
C ALA A 207 -15.71 -2.66 42.68
N ILE A 208 -15.59 -3.87 42.10
CA ILE A 208 -16.48 -5.00 42.45
C ILE A 208 -15.85 -5.91 43.54
N ALA A 209 -14.55 -5.81 43.82
CA ALA A 209 -13.89 -6.65 44.81
C ALA A 209 -13.98 -6.16 46.27
N SER A 210 -14.49 -4.94 46.52
CA SER A 210 -14.63 -4.39 47.88
C SER A 210 -16.02 -4.54 48.50
N GLY A 211 -16.99 -5.10 47.76
CA GLY A 211 -18.37 -5.33 48.23
C GLY A 211 -18.62 -6.70 48.87
N LEU A 212 -17.65 -7.63 48.81
CA LEU A 212 -17.79 -9.00 49.33
C LEU A 212 -17.04 -9.21 50.66
N ARG A 213 -16.69 -8.13 51.37
CA ARG A 213 -16.18 -8.16 52.73
C ARG A 213 -16.97 -7.21 53.63
N ARG A 214 -18.25 -7.47 53.81
CA ARG A 214 -19.00 -7.13 55.04
C ARG A 214 -20.02 -8.21 55.29
#